data_AF-A0A923U2W5-F1
#
_entry.id   AF-A0A923U2W5-F1
#
_cell.length_a   1.000
_cell.length_b   1.000
_cell.length_c   1.000
_cell.angle_alpha   90.00
_cell.angle_beta   90.00
_cell.angle_gamma   90.00
#
_symmetry.space_group_name_H-M   'P 1'
#
loop_
_entity.id
_entity.type
_entity.pdbx_description
1 polymer ?
#
loop_
_entity_poly.entity_id
_entity_poly.type
_entity_poly.pdbx_seq_one_letter_code
_entity_poly.pdbx_strand_id
1 'polypeptide(L)'
;LFATGTTGTLIEQVIGQPIVKFKSGPLGGDQQIGAKIAEGGLDMVVFFWDPMAPHPHDVDVKALIRIAAVYNVPMACNRATADLILQAFVTGA
;
A
#
# COMPACT_ATOMS: atom_id res chain seq x y z
N LEU A 1 6.07 0.79 9.73
CA LEU A 1 5.05 0.27 8.79
C LEU A 1 3.86 1.22 8.75
N PHE A 2 3.29 1.42 7.57
CA PHE A 2 2.08 2.22 7.35
C PHE A 2 0.98 1.34 6.73
N ALA A 3 -0.29 1.56 7.08
CA ALA A 3 -1.41 0.83 6.50
C ALA A 3 -2.72 1.62 6.57
N THR A 4 -3.71 1.27 5.74
CA THR A 4 -5.08 1.77 5.89
C THR A 4 -5.76 1.11 7.10
N GLY A 5 -6.80 1.77 7.64
CA GLY A 5 -7.34 1.50 8.98
C GLY A 5 -7.57 0.02 9.34
N THR A 6 -8.39 -0.70 8.56
CA THR A 6 -8.72 -2.11 8.85
C THR A 6 -7.48 -3.01 8.72
N THR A 7 -6.73 -2.86 7.63
CA THR A 7 -5.51 -3.63 7.38
C THR A 7 -4.47 -3.44 8.48
N GLY A 8 -4.22 -2.19 8.88
CA GLY A 8 -3.26 -1.89 9.95
C GLY A 8 -3.67 -2.48 11.29
N THR A 9 -4.96 -2.44 11.61
CA THR A 9 -5.48 -3.04 12.86
C THR A 9 -5.27 -4.56 12.88
N LEU A 10 -5.53 -5.25 11.77
CA LEU A 10 -5.31 -6.69 11.65
C LEU A 10 -3.81 -7.04 11.75
N ILE A 11 -2.94 -6.25 11.13
CA ILE A 11 -1.48 -6.46 11.20
C ILE A 11 -0.99 -6.26 12.64
N GLU A 12 -1.37 -5.17 13.32
CA GLU A 12 -1.00 -4.89 14.72
C GLU A 12 -1.33 -6.07 15.64
N GLN A 13 -2.51 -6.67 15.46
CA GLN A 13 -2.95 -7.83 16.24
C GLN A 13 -2.07 -9.06 16.03
N VAL A 14 -1.58 -9.27 14.80
CA VAL A 14 -0.74 -10.43 14.46
C VAL A 14 0.70 -10.24 14.92
N ILE A 15 1.27 -9.05 14.73
CA ILE A 15 2.71 -8.81 14.98
C ILE A 15 3.00 -8.23 16.38
N GLY A 16 1.98 -7.75 17.10
CA GLY A 16 2.13 -7.20 18.44
C GLY A 16 2.90 -5.88 18.52
N GLN A 17 2.96 -5.11 17.43
CA GLN A 17 3.67 -3.83 17.35
C GLN A 17 2.79 -2.75 16.72
N PRO A 18 2.94 -1.48 17.12
CA PRO A 18 2.13 -0.39 16.59
C PRO A 18 2.41 -0.12 15.10
N ILE A 19 1.35 0.18 14.36
CA ILE A 19 1.37 0.54 12.93
C ILE A 19 0.85 1.97 12.79
N VAL A 20 1.48 2.78 11.92
CA VAL A 20 0.93 4.09 11.58
C VAL A 20 -0.28 3.89 10.66
N LYS A 21 -1.47 4.13 11.20
CA LYS A 21 -2.74 3.88 10.51
C LYS A 21 -3.26 5.15 9.83
N PHE A 22 -3.47 5.06 8.52
CA PHE A 22 -4.29 6.01 7.76
C PHE A 22 -5.77 5.67 7.90
N LYS A 23 -6.64 6.49 7.30
CA LYS A 23 -8.07 6.17 7.14
C LYS A 23 -8.24 4.88 6.32
N SER A 24 -9.43 4.30 6.34
CA SER A 24 -9.75 3.21 5.40
C SER A 24 -9.77 3.73 3.97
N GLY A 25 -9.56 2.86 2.98
CA GLY A 25 -9.62 3.23 1.55
C GLY A 25 -10.88 4.03 1.20
N PRO A 26 -12.10 3.54 1.51
CA PRO A 26 -13.35 4.27 1.27
C PRO A 26 -13.49 5.63 1.98
N LEU A 27 -12.67 5.91 2.99
CA LEU A 27 -12.64 7.18 3.72
C LEU A 27 -11.43 8.05 3.32
N GLY A 28 -10.79 7.77 2.19
CA GLY A 28 -9.66 8.54 1.65
C GLY A 28 -8.28 8.06 2.07
N GLY A 29 -8.16 6.87 2.65
CA GLY A 29 -6.87 6.29 3.04
C GLY A 29 -5.90 6.15 1.86
N ASP A 30 -6.41 5.79 0.69
CA ASP A 30 -5.60 5.62 -0.53
C ASP A 30 -4.99 6.95 -0.99
N GLN A 31 -5.72 8.06 -0.81
CA GLN A 31 -5.22 9.40 -1.10
C GLN A 31 -4.16 9.84 -0.09
N GLN A 32 -4.30 9.47 1.19
CA GLN A 32 -3.25 9.72 2.20
C GLN A 32 -1.95 8.97 1.86
N ILE A 33 -2.06 7.71 1.41
CA ILE A 33 -0.91 6.95 0.93
C ILE A 33 -0.31 7.64 -0.30
N GLY A 34 -1.14 8.03 -1.27
CA GLY A 34 -0.69 8.73 -2.47
C GLY A 34 0.05 10.04 -2.18
N ALA A 35 -0.42 10.83 -1.21
CA ALA A 35 0.28 12.02 -0.73
C ALA A 35 1.64 11.65 -0.12
N LYS A 36 1.69 10.58 0.69
CA LYS A 36 2.93 10.11 1.31
C LYS A 36 3.96 9.62 0.29
N ILE A 37 3.52 8.98 -0.80
CA ILE A 37 4.37 8.63 -1.95
C ILE A 37 4.97 9.90 -2.55
N ALA A 38 4.14 10.90 -2.85
CA ALA A 38 4.58 12.14 -3.48
C ALA A 38 5.54 12.97 -2.60
N GLU A 39 5.44 12.84 -1.28
CA GLU A 39 6.34 13.43 -0.29
C GLU A 39 7.65 12.65 -0.09
N GLY A 40 7.83 11.50 -0.76
CA GLY A 40 9.01 10.64 -0.59
C GLY A 40 9.04 9.88 0.75
N GLY A 41 7.87 9.67 1.36
CA GLY A 41 7.74 9.08 2.70
C GLY A 41 7.50 7.56 2.72
N LEU A 42 7.55 6.88 1.57
CA LEU A 42 7.35 5.43 1.44
C LEU A 42 8.35 4.82 0.45
N ASP A 43 9.03 3.76 0.88
CA ASP A 43 10.03 3.05 0.06
C ASP A 43 9.41 1.97 -0.86
N MET A 44 8.26 1.43 -0.47
CA MET A 44 7.49 0.46 -1.26
C MET A 44 6.02 0.46 -0.83
N VAL A 45 5.15 -0.10 -1.68
CA VAL A 45 3.73 -0.30 -1.38
C VAL A 45 3.31 -1.73 -1.71
N VAL A 46 2.66 -2.41 -0.76
CA VAL A 46 1.95 -3.67 -1.00
C VAL A 46 0.46 -3.38 -1.01
N PHE A 47 -0.19 -3.53 -2.16
CA PHE A 47 -1.59 -3.18 -2.36
C PHE A 47 -2.36 -4.33 -3.00
N PHE A 48 -2.84 -5.25 -2.18
CA PHE A 48 -3.68 -6.36 -2.63
C PHE A 48 -5.13 -5.90 -2.76
N TRP A 49 -5.46 -5.35 -3.92
CA TRP A 49 -6.83 -5.04 -4.32
C TRP A 49 -7.48 -6.29 -4.95
N ASP A 50 -8.81 -6.40 -4.87
CA ASP A 50 -9.55 -7.50 -5.49
C ASP A 50 -9.82 -7.18 -6.97
N PRO A 51 -9.22 -7.91 -7.93
CA PRO A 51 -9.39 -7.65 -9.36
C PRO A 51 -10.71 -8.17 -9.95
N MET A 52 -11.50 -8.93 -9.19
CA MET A 52 -12.73 -9.57 -9.66
C MET A 52 -13.99 -8.84 -9.21
N ALA A 53 -13.88 -7.90 -8.27
CA ALA A 53 -14.99 -7.13 -7.73
C ALA A 53 -14.90 -5.65 -8.12
N PRO A 54 -16.01 -5.01 -8.51
CA PRO A 54 -16.04 -3.56 -8.67
C PRO A 54 -15.96 -2.87 -7.30
N HIS A 55 -15.01 -1.96 -7.11
CA HIS A 55 -14.90 -1.18 -5.89
C HIS A 55 -15.57 0.19 -6.05
N PRO A 56 -16.36 0.67 -5.06
CA PRO A 56 -16.92 2.03 -5.08
C PRO A 56 -15.86 3.13 -5.23
N HIS A 57 -14.61 2.80 -4.89
CA HIS A 57 -13.44 3.67 -4.91
C HIS A 57 -12.41 3.24 -5.97
N ASP A 58 -12.83 2.59 -7.07
CA ASP A 58 -11.95 2.17 -8.19
C ASP A 58 -11.10 3.32 -8.77
N VAL A 59 -11.62 4.56 -8.72
CA VAL A 59 -10.89 5.76 -9.13
C VAL A 59 -9.67 6.00 -8.22
N ASP A 60 -9.83 5.78 -6.91
CA ASP A 60 -8.76 5.95 -5.93
C ASP A 60 -7.69 4.87 -6.11
N VAL A 61 -8.08 3.62 -6.40
CA VAL A 61 -7.15 2.51 -6.71
C VAL A 61 -6.26 2.88 -7.90
N LYS A 62 -6.87 3.34 -9.01
CA LYS A 62 -6.13 3.76 -10.21
C LYS A 62 -5.26 4.98 -9.95
N ALA A 63 -5.71 5.93 -9.15
CA ALA A 63 -4.93 7.10 -8.77
C ALA A 63 -3.70 6.72 -7.94
N LEU A 64 -3.82 5.76 -7.03
CA LEU A 64 -2.72 5.25 -6.21
C LEU A 64 -1.68 4.48 -7.06
N ILE A 65 -2.12 3.63 -7.99
CA ILE A 65 -1.20 2.96 -8.92
C ILE A 65 -0.46 3.98 -9.79
N ARG A 66 -1.18 5.00 -10.30
CA ARG A 66 -0.59 6.07 -11.10
C ARG A 66 0.47 6.85 -10.33
N ILE A 67 0.21 7.24 -9.08
CA ILE A 67 1.17 8.05 -8.31
C ILE A 67 2.43 7.24 -7.96
N ALA A 68 2.30 5.95 -7.64
CA ALA A 68 3.45 5.08 -7.42
C ALA A 68 4.33 4.98 -8.67
N ALA A 69 3.74 4.83 -9.85
CA ALA A 69 4.47 4.80 -11.11
C ALA A 69 5.18 6.14 -11.42
N VAL A 70 4.53 7.28 -11.17
CA VAL A 70 5.12 8.62 -11.40
C VAL A 70 6.37 8.83 -10.54
N TYR A 71 6.33 8.40 -9.28
CA TYR A 71 7.44 8.58 -8.33
C TYR A 71 8.40 7.38 -8.29
N ASN A 72 8.24 6.42 -9.20
CA ASN A 72 9.04 5.20 -9.27
C ASN A 72 9.12 4.44 -7.94
N VAL A 73 8.01 4.38 -7.20
CA VAL A 73 7.93 3.63 -5.95
C VAL A 73 7.53 2.19 -6.27
N PRO A 74 8.33 1.18 -5.88
CA PRO A 74 7.98 -0.23 -6.06
C PRO A 74 6.60 -0.54 -5.47
N MET A 75 5.72 -1.10 -6.30
CA MET A 75 4.36 -1.48 -5.90
C MET A 75 4.07 -2.94 -6.24
N ALA A 76 3.64 -3.70 -5.24
CA ALA A 76 3.16 -5.06 -5.41
C ALA A 76 1.63 -5.11 -5.35
N CYS A 77 0.99 -5.47 -6.46
CA CYS A 77 -0.46 -5.67 -6.54
C CYS A 77 -0.89 -7.12 -6.30
N ASN A 78 0.06 -8.03 -6.12
CA ASN A 78 -0.18 -9.44 -5.86
C ASN A 78 0.97 -10.03 -5.02
N ARG A 79 0.75 -11.23 -4.49
CA ARG A 79 1.71 -11.89 -3.61
C ARG A 79 3.06 -12.19 -4.27
N ALA A 80 3.05 -12.68 -5.51
CA ALA A 80 4.30 -13.03 -6.21
C ALA A 80 5.22 -11.80 -6.38
N THR A 81 4.65 -10.65 -6.74
CA THR A 81 5.41 -9.39 -6.81
C THR A 81 5.87 -8.92 -5.44
N ALA A 82 5.05 -9.08 -4.39
CA ALA A 82 5.44 -8.71 -3.03
C ALA A 82 6.63 -9.54 -2.54
N ASP A 83 6.63 -10.85 -2.78
CA ASP A 83 7.72 -11.75 -2.41
C ASP A 83 9.03 -11.35 -3.12
N LEU A 84 8.98 -11.04 -4.41
CA LEU A 84 10.14 -10.59 -5.18
C LEU A 84 10.70 -9.24 -4.69
N ILE A 85 9.83 -8.26 -4.44
CA ILE A 85 10.25 -6.96 -3.92
C ILE A 85 10.89 -7.13 -2.54
N LEU A 86 10.23 -7.84 -1.62
CA LEU A 86 10.77 -8.06 -0.28
C LEU A 86 12.11 -8.78 -0.31
N GLN A 87 12.27 -9.77 -1.20
CA GLN A 87 13.53 -10.46 -1.40
C GLN A 87 14.64 -9.48 -1.82
N ALA A 88 14.38 -8.62 -2.81
CA ALA A 88 15.34 -7.61 -3.27
C ALA A 88 15.81 -6.68 -2.13
N PHE A 89 14.88 -6.21 -1.29
CA PHE A 89 15.19 -5.36 -0.13
C PHE A 89 16.01 -6.08 0.95
N VAL A 90 15.71 -7.36 1.23
CA VAL A 90 16.47 -8.16 2.20
C VAL A 90 17.87 -8.48 1.68
N THR A 91 18.03 -8.73 0.38
CA THR A 91 19.31 -9.08 -0.22
C THR A 91 20.18 -7.86 -0.56
N GLY A 92 19.65 -6.65 -0.48
CA GLY A 92 20.36 -5.41 -0.83
C GLY A 92 20.73 -5.33 -2.32
N ALA A 93 19.88 -5.92 -3.18
CA ALA A 93 20.05 -5.93 -4.62
C ALA A 93 19.51 -4.65 -5.26
#